data_AF-R5NWF8-F1
#
_entry.id   AF-R5NWF8-F1
#
_cell.length_a   1.000
_cell.length_b   1.000
_cell.length_c   1.000
_cell.angle_alpha   90.00
_cell.angle_beta   90.00
_cell.angle_gamma   90.00
#
_symmetry.space_group_name_H-M   'P 1'
#
loop_
_entity.id
_entity.type
_entity.pdbx_description
1 polymer ?
#
loop_
_entity_poly.entity_id
_entity_poly.type
_entity_poly.pdbx_seq_one_letter_code
_entity_poly.pdbx_strand_id
1 'polypeptide(L)'
;MTKKGLFLGLIVWVFWGVLISCGSEGGGKPDYEFPSGNPEPGAGDSGPEAQGWQVTNAFGELPVYLKVYKSPAVLRGKNAVAYIAVVDTEKEAEFLILGDVSGSKTPAQFYETETVKPAVIMNAGYFWDGNTVSMLCKEGRILAPAQPVWQSDLTFYPTRGAFGVGNDGVYDVNWVYTVGDQMYAYPAPAQNNEEETPLQEPSADFPQGGRAWNVRHAIGGGPVLVKADVYQNTYSQELFGDASGIGALANHPRSAIGITRDQKLIFFVCEGRNVTPGVSGLTLEDVACILKDLGCVDALNLDGGGSSCMLINGKETIKPSSNGVQRAVVTAVAVR
;
A
#
# COMPACT_ATOMS: atom_id res chain seq x y z
N MET A 1 34.55 36.19 -21.45
CA MET A 1 34.13 36.08 -20.04
C MET A 1 32.62 35.95 -20.02
N THR A 2 32.15 34.74 -19.83
CA THR A 2 30.75 34.33 -19.95
C THR A 2 30.37 33.68 -18.63
N LYS A 3 29.23 34.09 -18.05
CA LYS A 3 28.20 33.21 -17.50
C LYS A 3 27.07 34.08 -16.92
N LYS A 4 25.98 34.18 -17.69
CA LYS A 4 24.67 34.56 -17.15
C LYS A 4 24.11 33.32 -16.44
N GLY A 5 23.62 33.51 -15.23
CA GLY A 5 22.99 32.46 -14.43
C GLY A 5 21.76 31.89 -15.11
N LEU A 6 21.66 30.56 -15.11
CA LEU A 6 20.49 29.82 -15.54
C LEU A 6 19.65 29.55 -14.29
N PHE A 7 18.53 30.26 -14.15
CA PHE A 7 17.47 29.89 -13.20
C PHE A 7 16.83 28.59 -13.73
N LEU A 8 17.00 27.49 -13.00
CA LEU A 8 16.27 26.25 -13.27
C LEU A 8 14.83 26.47 -12.78
N GLY A 9 13.89 26.60 -13.72
CA GLY A 9 12.47 26.62 -13.42
C GLY A 9 12.03 25.24 -12.91
N LEU A 10 11.37 25.22 -11.76
CA LEU A 10 10.64 24.06 -11.25
C LEU A 10 9.51 23.74 -12.26
N ILE A 11 9.63 22.63 -12.98
CA ILE A 11 8.54 22.14 -13.84
C ILE A 11 7.49 21.53 -12.90
N VAL A 12 6.44 22.30 -12.61
CA VAL A 12 5.24 21.80 -11.95
C VAL A 12 4.49 20.95 -12.97
N TRP A 13 4.44 19.64 -12.73
CA TRP A 13 3.65 18.71 -13.53
C TRP A 13 2.17 18.86 -13.17
N VAL A 14 1.36 19.29 -14.14
CA VAL A 14 -0.09 19.39 -14.02
C VAL A 14 -0.66 17.98 -14.15
N PHE A 15 -1.02 17.36 -13.03
CA PHE A 15 -1.70 16.06 -13.03
C PHE A 15 -3.21 16.26 -12.99
N TRP A 16 -3.86 16.13 -14.14
CA TRP A 16 -5.30 15.88 -14.24
C TRP A 16 -5.53 14.38 -14.10
N GLY A 17 -5.39 13.86 -12.88
CA GLY A 17 -5.51 12.45 -12.57
C GLY A 17 -6.84 12.15 -11.92
N VAL A 18 -7.89 11.91 -12.71
CA VAL A 18 -9.00 11.09 -12.22
C VAL A 18 -8.41 9.69 -12.08
N LEU A 19 -8.30 9.19 -10.84
CA LEU A 19 -8.09 7.77 -10.61
C LEU A 19 -9.23 7.06 -11.35
N ILE A 20 -8.97 6.24 -12.37
CA ILE A 20 -10.02 5.41 -12.97
C ILE A 20 -9.56 3.97 -12.86
N SER A 21 -10.06 3.28 -11.84
CA SER A 21 -10.23 1.84 -11.91
C SER A 21 -11.48 1.59 -12.76
N CYS A 22 -11.38 0.82 -13.84
CA CYS A 22 -12.55 0.43 -14.62
C CYS A 22 -13.55 -0.33 -13.72
N GLY A 23 -14.65 0.35 -13.37
CA GLY A 23 -15.79 -0.18 -12.67
C GLY A 23 -16.92 0.84 -12.72
N SER A 24 -17.68 0.85 -13.82
CA SER A 24 -18.88 1.67 -13.97
C SER A 24 -20.09 0.90 -13.46
N GLU A 25 -20.55 1.16 -12.25
CA GLU A 25 -21.98 1.11 -11.92
C GLU A 25 -22.30 2.27 -10.98
N GLY A 26 -23.09 3.22 -11.48
CA GLY A 26 -23.53 4.39 -10.74
C GLY A 26 -24.55 4.01 -9.68
N GLY A 27 -24.22 4.32 -8.43
CA GLY A 27 -25.16 4.49 -7.32
C GLY A 27 -24.76 5.77 -6.59
N GLY A 28 -25.74 6.59 -6.18
CA GLY A 28 -25.46 7.83 -5.45
C GLY A 28 -24.62 7.56 -4.20
N LYS A 29 -23.75 8.51 -3.84
CA LYS A 29 -22.85 8.43 -2.68
C LYS A 29 -23.66 8.01 -1.43
N PRO A 30 -23.48 6.80 -0.89
CA PRO A 30 -23.99 6.50 0.43
C PRO A 30 -23.19 7.32 1.45
N ASP A 31 -23.85 7.83 2.50
CA ASP A 31 -23.16 8.36 3.67
C ASP A 31 -22.20 7.29 4.18
N TYR A 32 -20.92 7.57 4.00
CA TYR A 32 -19.86 6.59 4.20
C TYR A 32 -19.52 6.53 5.70
N GLU A 33 -20.26 5.72 6.44
CA GLU A 33 -19.89 5.36 7.81
C GLU A 33 -19.31 3.94 7.81
N PHE A 34 -18.00 3.82 8.04
CA PHE A 34 -17.48 2.53 8.50
C PHE A 34 -18.15 2.17 9.84
N PRO A 35 -18.26 0.88 10.17
CA PRO A 35 -18.69 0.46 11.49
C PRO A 35 -17.91 1.22 12.58
N SER A 36 -18.63 1.88 13.49
CA SER A 36 -18.01 2.60 14.59
C SER A 36 -17.48 1.61 15.64
N GLY A 37 -16.22 1.76 16.02
CA GLY A 37 -15.56 0.95 17.03
C GLY A 37 -14.24 0.36 16.53
N ASN A 38 -13.30 0.12 17.44
CA ASN A 38 -12.19 -0.78 17.13
C ASN A 38 -12.82 -2.16 16.87
N PRO A 39 -12.58 -2.81 15.71
CA PRO A 39 -12.98 -4.20 15.53
C PRO A 39 -12.45 -5.01 16.70
N GLU A 40 -13.27 -5.94 17.21
CA GLU A 40 -12.87 -6.76 18.36
C GLU A 40 -11.48 -7.34 18.08
N PRO A 41 -10.49 -7.11 18.98
CA PRO A 41 -9.16 -7.66 18.78
C PRO A 41 -9.31 -9.18 18.67
N GLY A 42 -8.87 -9.76 17.56
CA GLY A 42 -8.69 -11.20 17.49
C GLY A 42 -7.69 -11.64 18.55
N ALA A 43 -7.60 -12.96 18.77
CA ALA A 43 -6.60 -13.56 19.66
C ALA A 43 -5.22 -12.99 19.32
N GLY A 44 -4.73 -12.05 20.13
CA GLY A 44 -3.59 -11.21 19.78
C GLY A 44 -2.32 -12.01 19.53
N ASP A 45 -1.43 -11.50 18.67
CA ASP A 45 -0.03 -11.89 18.40
C ASP A 45 0.36 -13.37 18.56
N SER A 46 -0.59 -14.29 18.32
CA SER A 46 -0.37 -15.73 18.46
C SER A 46 0.31 -16.33 17.21
N GLY A 47 0.72 -15.47 16.27
CA GLY A 47 1.26 -15.82 14.97
C GLY A 47 0.21 -16.36 13.98
N PRO A 48 0.58 -16.51 12.69
CA PRO A 48 -0.33 -16.95 11.64
C PRO A 48 -0.97 -18.32 11.91
N GLU A 49 -0.18 -19.31 12.35
CA GLU A 49 -0.66 -20.69 12.56
C GLU A 49 -1.84 -20.78 13.54
N ALA A 50 -1.79 -19.99 14.63
CA ALA A 50 -2.85 -19.95 15.64
C ALA A 50 -4.16 -19.34 15.11
N GLN A 51 -4.09 -18.57 14.03
CA GLN A 51 -5.24 -18.02 13.31
C GLN A 51 -5.69 -18.89 12.13
N GLY A 52 -5.14 -20.12 12.02
CA GLY A 52 -5.52 -21.08 11.00
C GLY A 52 -4.82 -20.89 9.66
N TRP A 53 -3.82 -20.01 9.57
CA TRP A 53 -2.98 -19.91 8.38
C TRP A 53 -2.08 -21.14 8.26
N GLN A 54 -2.00 -21.70 7.07
CA GLN A 54 -1.27 -22.94 6.81
C GLN A 54 0.05 -22.64 6.12
N VAL A 55 1.16 -23.05 6.73
CA VAL A 55 2.49 -22.98 6.11
C VAL A 55 2.47 -23.73 4.77
N THR A 56 3.05 -23.13 3.74
CA THR A 56 3.13 -23.74 2.41
C THR A 56 4.55 -23.71 1.86
N ASN A 57 4.99 -24.84 1.32
CA ASN A 57 6.28 -25.01 0.65
C ASN A 57 6.12 -25.15 -0.88
N ALA A 58 4.98 -24.70 -1.43
CA ALA A 58 4.67 -24.82 -2.85
C ALA A 58 5.62 -24.04 -3.78
N PHE A 59 6.43 -23.14 -3.20
CA PHE A 59 7.25 -22.18 -3.94
C PHE A 59 8.74 -22.56 -3.99
N GLY A 60 9.08 -23.80 -3.63
CA GLY A 60 10.46 -24.29 -3.60
C GLY A 60 11.14 -24.01 -2.26
N GLU A 61 12.48 -24.09 -2.25
CA GLU A 61 13.27 -23.74 -1.07
C GLU A 61 13.17 -22.24 -0.80
N LEU A 62 12.87 -21.88 0.45
CA LEU A 62 12.69 -20.50 0.89
C LEU A 62 13.90 -20.08 1.73
N PRO A 63 14.35 -18.82 1.63
CA PRO A 63 15.35 -18.27 2.54
C PRO A 63 14.95 -18.40 4.00
N VAL A 64 15.91 -18.50 4.91
CA VAL A 64 15.69 -18.68 6.36
C VAL A 64 14.92 -17.55 7.04
N TYR A 65 14.84 -16.39 6.38
CA TYR A 65 14.08 -15.23 6.84
C TYR A 65 12.62 -15.24 6.37
N LEU A 66 12.22 -16.14 5.46
CA LEU A 66 10.92 -16.12 4.82
C LEU A 66 10.10 -17.37 5.19
N LYS A 67 8.88 -17.15 5.69
CA LYS A 67 7.81 -18.14 5.70
C LYS A 67 6.64 -17.66 4.84
N VAL A 68 6.01 -18.58 4.13
CA VAL A 68 4.80 -18.30 3.34
C VAL A 68 3.65 -19.13 3.85
N TYR A 69 2.48 -18.51 3.92
CA TYR A 69 1.26 -19.14 4.39
C TYR A 69 0.13 -18.95 3.39
N LYS A 70 -0.74 -19.94 3.33
CA LYS A 70 -2.04 -19.87 2.68
C LYS A 70 -3.12 -19.67 3.73
N SER A 71 -4.14 -18.89 3.39
CA SER A 71 -5.30 -18.69 4.24
C SER A 71 -6.06 -19.99 4.53
N PRO A 72 -6.80 -20.07 5.65
CA PRO A 72 -7.90 -21.02 5.77
C PRO A 72 -8.95 -20.78 4.66
N ALA A 73 -9.83 -21.76 4.46
CA ALA A 73 -10.88 -21.68 3.44
C ALA A 73 -11.86 -20.52 3.68
N VAL A 74 -12.06 -20.15 4.95
CA VAL A 74 -12.90 -19.03 5.37
C VAL A 74 -12.05 -18.05 6.17
N LEU A 75 -12.01 -16.79 5.73
CA LEU A 75 -11.43 -15.67 6.46
C LEU A 75 -12.51 -14.61 6.67
N ARG A 76 -12.63 -14.08 7.90
CA ARG A 76 -13.61 -13.04 8.24
C ARG A 76 -15.05 -13.37 7.78
N GLY A 77 -15.44 -14.64 7.91
CA GLY A 77 -16.77 -15.13 7.50
C GLY A 77 -16.99 -15.27 5.99
N LYS A 78 -15.94 -15.10 5.16
CA LYS A 78 -16.01 -15.17 3.70
C LYS A 78 -15.11 -16.28 3.18
N ASN A 79 -15.53 -16.95 2.11
CA ASN A 79 -14.64 -17.83 1.36
C ASN A 79 -13.45 -17.01 0.86
N ALA A 80 -12.23 -17.48 1.15
CA ALA A 80 -11.03 -16.72 0.86
C ALA A 80 -9.93 -17.61 0.28
N VAL A 81 -9.23 -17.04 -0.69
CA VAL A 81 -7.91 -17.49 -1.12
C VAL A 81 -6.99 -16.31 -0.94
N ALA A 82 -6.19 -16.34 0.12
CA ALA A 82 -5.20 -15.32 0.41
C ALA A 82 -3.87 -15.97 0.78
N TYR A 83 -2.80 -15.21 0.62
CA TYR A 83 -1.47 -15.61 1.03
C TYR A 83 -0.83 -14.48 1.82
N ILE A 84 -0.02 -14.88 2.79
CA ILE A 84 0.92 -13.97 3.44
C ILE A 84 2.35 -14.49 3.29
N ALA A 85 3.28 -13.57 3.10
CA ALA A 85 4.70 -13.80 3.26
C ALA A 85 5.17 -13.05 4.51
N VAL A 86 5.66 -13.80 5.49
CA VAL A 86 6.21 -13.29 6.74
C VAL A 86 7.72 -13.28 6.62
N VAL A 87 8.29 -12.07 6.65
CA VAL A 87 9.72 -11.81 6.48
C VAL A 87 10.28 -11.33 7.82
N ASP A 88 11.24 -12.07 8.35
CA ASP A 88 12.02 -11.71 9.52
C ASP A 88 13.13 -10.72 9.14
N THR A 89 12.96 -9.44 9.48
CA THR A 89 13.89 -8.38 9.05
C THR A 89 15.14 -8.26 9.90
N GLU A 90 15.22 -8.96 11.04
CA GLU A 90 16.44 -9.03 11.84
C GLU A 90 17.51 -9.94 11.22
N LYS A 91 17.15 -10.70 10.19
CA LYS A 91 18.04 -11.56 9.40
C LYS A 91 18.54 -10.82 8.15
N GLU A 92 19.17 -11.55 7.25
CA GLU A 92 19.82 -11.04 6.01
C GLU A 92 18.83 -10.52 4.94
N ALA A 93 17.59 -10.18 5.30
CA ALA A 93 16.56 -9.75 4.36
C ALA A 93 16.78 -8.29 3.92
N GLU A 94 16.81 -8.03 2.61
CA GLU A 94 16.90 -6.69 2.03
C GLU A 94 15.55 -6.30 1.40
N PHE A 95 14.93 -5.23 1.92
CA PHE A 95 13.73 -4.64 1.33
C PHE A 95 14.06 -3.71 0.16
N LEU A 96 13.28 -3.84 -0.91
CA LEU A 96 13.48 -3.12 -2.16
C LEU A 96 12.15 -2.51 -2.64
N ILE A 97 12.27 -1.38 -3.34
CA ILE A 97 11.20 -0.85 -4.20
C ILE A 97 11.66 -0.95 -5.64
N LEU A 98 10.93 -1.72 -6.43
CA LEU A 98 11.12 -1.92 -7.86
C LEU A 98 10.25 -0.94 -8.66
N GLY A 99 10.69 -0.61 -9.87
CA GLY A 99 10.05 0.39 -10.71
C GLY A 99 10.60 1.81 -10.49
N ASP A 100 9.93 2.78 -11.11
CA ASP A 100 10.29 4.19 -11.13
C ASP A 100 9.02 5.08 -11.21
N VAL A 101 9.18 6.38 -11.39
CA VAL A 101 8.06 7.34 -11.52
C VAL A 101 7.17 7.08 -12.73
N SER A 102 7.67 6.36 -13.73
CA SER A 102 6.94 5.97 -14.92
C SER A 102 7.43 4.65 -15.52
N GLY A 103 6.67 4.13 -16.47
CA GLY A 103 6.87 2.81 -17.07
C GLY A 103 6.02 1.75 -16.39
N SER A 104 5.82 0.61 -17.05
CA SER A 104 5.03 -0.48 -16.46
C SER A 104 5.64 -1.83 -16.79
N LYS A 105 5.60 -2.74 -15.80
CA LYS A 105 6.02 -4.13 -15.91
C LYS A 105 5.08 -5.01 -15.12
N THR A 106 4.85 -6.24 -15.56
CA THR A 106 4.22 -7.23 -14.70
C THR A 106 5.15 -7.59 -13.54
N PRO A 107 4.63 -8.08 -12.40
CA PRO A 107 5.46 -8.63 -11.32
C PRO A 107 6.48 -9.67 -11.82
N ALA A 108 6.12 -10.52 -12.78
CA ALA A 108 7.05 -11.47 -13.39
C ALA A 108 8.14 -10.76 -14.21
N GLN A 109 7.80 -9.71 -14.95
CA GLN A 109 8.81 -8.91 -15.65
C GLN A 109 9.74 -8.18 -14.68
N PHE A 110 9.24 -7.68 -13.54
CA PHE A 110 10.10 -7.17 -12.48
C PHE A 110 11.05 -8.25 -11.98
N TYR A 111 10.52 -9.43 -11.61
CA TYR A 111 11.31 -10.59 -11.20
C TYR A 111 12.40 -10.95 -12.22
N GLU A 112 12.05 -10.96 -13.51
CA GLU A 112 12.99 -11.35 -14.54
C GLU A 112 14.11 -10.34 -14.77
N THR A 113 13.84 -9.05 -14.58
CA THR A 113 14.86 -8.02 -14.76
C THR A 113 15.83 -7.88 -13.58
N GLU A 114 15.52 -8.43 -12.41
CA GLU A 114 16.44 -8.39 -11.27
C GLU A 114 17.61 -9.37 -11.45
N THR A 115 18.82 -8.85 -11.26
CA THR A 115 20.07 -9.64 -11.32
C THR A 115 20.15 -10.63 -10.16
N VAL A 116 19.77 -10.19 -8.96
CA VAL A 116 19.61 -11.04 -7.78
C VAL A 116 18.12 -11.25 -7.59
N LYS A 117 17.66 -12.50 -7.78
CA LYS A 117 16.24 -12.82 -7.78
C LYS A 117 15.66 -12.63 -6.38
N PRO A 118 14.65 -11.76 -6.21
CA PRO A 118 14.00 -11.59 -4.91
C PRO A 118 13.12 -12.79 -4.57
N ALA A 119 13.12 -13.16 -3.29
CA ALA A 119 12.28 -14.24 -2.78
C ALA A 119 10.80 -13.84 -2.77
N VAL A 120 10.49 -12.55 -2.58
CA VAL A 120 9.14 -11.99 -2.59
C VAL A 120 9.08 -10.79 -3.54
N ILE A 121 8.05 -10.72 -4.39
CA ILE A 121 7.63 -9.50 -5.12
C ILE A 121 6.14 -9.33 -4.94
N MET A 122 5.67 -8.12 -4.66
CA MET A 122 4.25 -7.77 -4.65
C MET A 122 4.05 -6.40 -5.30
N ASN A 123 2.93 -6.21 -6.00
CA ASN A 123 2.57 -4.88 -6.51
C ASN A 123 2.50 -3.85 -5.36
N ALA A 124 2.73 -2.57 -5.67
CA ALA A 124 2.82 -1.53 -4.65
C ALA A 124 1.91 -0.32 -4.89
N GLY A 125 2.49 0.85 -5.15
CA GLY A 125 1.74 2.11 -5.22
C GLY A 125 0.79 2.20 -6.42
N TYR A 126 -0.18 3.10 -6.29
CA TYR A 126 -1.13 3.46 -7.33
C TYR A 126 -0.46 4.12 -8.53
N PHE A 127 -1.12 4.02 -9.67
CA PHE A 127 -0.66 4.58 -10.92
C PHE A 127 -1.80 5.02 -11.84
N TRP A 128 -1.47 5.92 -12.77
CA TRP A 128 -2.33 6.38 -13.83
C TRP A 128 -1.52 6.57 -15.10
N ASP A 129 -2.00 6.05 -16.23
CA ASP A 129 -1.37 6.19 -17.55
C ASP A 129 0.14 5.88 -17.56
N GLY A 130 0.53 4.79 -16.88
CA GLY A 130 1.93 4.37 -16.78
C GLY A 130 2.82 5.26 -15.92
N ASN A 131 2.26 6.20 -15.15
CA ASN A 131 2.97 7.05 -14.20
C ASN A 131 2.49 6.74 -12.77
N THR A 132 3.39 6.80 -11.80
CA THR A 132 2.98 6.67 -10.40
C THR A 132 2.19 7.90 -9.97
N VAL A 133 1.14 7.68 -9.19
CA VAL A 133 0.40 8.74 -8.47
C VAL A 133 0.57 8.60 -6.96
N SER A 134 1.46 7.71 -6.54
CA SER A 134 1.88 7.53 -5.16
C SER A 134 3.21 8.22 -4.93
N MET A 135 3.46 8.66 -3.70
CA MET A 135 4.80 9.13 -3.35
C MET A 135 5.80 7.97 -3.52
N LEU A 136 7.02 8.28 -3.95
CA LEU A 136 8.10 7.32 -4.15
C LEU A 136 9.42 7.91 -3.63
N CYS A 137 10.06 7.20 -2.72
CA CYS A 137 11.42 7.49 -2.26
C CYS A 137 12.29 6.25 -2.45
N LYS A 138 13.46 6.41 -3.06
CA LYS A 138 14.46 5.34 -3.24
C LYS A 138 15.84 5.88 -2.87
N GLU A 139 16.55 5.13 -2.04
CA GLU A 139 17.92 5.45 -1.61
C GLU A 139 18.04 6.87 -1.00
N GLY A 140 17.03 7.28 -0.21
CA GLY A 140 16.95 8.59 0.42
C GLY A 140 16.54 9.72 -0.52
N ARG A 141 16.22 9.44 -1.79
CA ARG A 141 15.82 10.42 -2.79
C ARG A 141 14.32 10.34 -3.05
N ILE A 142 13.62 11.45 -2.84
CA ILE A 142 12.23 11.61 -3.23
C ILE A 142 12.18 11.71 -4.76
N LEU A 143 11.63 10.68 -5.41
CA LEU A 143 11.45 10.61 -6.85
C LEU A 143 10.06 11.11 -7.26
N ALA A 144 9.04 10.74 -6.48
CA ALA A 144 7.69 11.29 -6.58
C ALA A 144 7.28 11.82 -5.19
N PRO A 145 6.98 13.12 -5.05
CA PRO A 145 6.60 13.67 -3.77
C PRO A 145 5.17 13.27 -3.37
N ALA A 146 4.84 13.36 -2.08
CA ALA A 146 3.46 13.37 -1.62
C ALA A 146 2.86 14.75 -1.96
N GLN A 147 1.83 14.78 -2.80
CA GLN A 147 1.39 15.97 -3.52
C GLN A 147 -0.07 16.31 -3.24
N PRO A 148 -0.50 17.55 -3.54
CA PRO A 148 -1.90 17.92 -3.47
C PRO A 148 -2.74 17.15 -4.50
N VAL A 149 -4.04 17.13 -4.27
CA VAL A 149 -5.03 16.52 -5.16
C VAL A 149 -5.94 17.60 -5.69
N TRP A 150 -6.02 17.70 -7.01
CA TRP A 150 -6.93 18.62 -7.69
C TRP A 150 -8.27 17.93 -7.95
N GLN A 151 -9.35 18.51 -7.43
CA GLN A 151 -10.71 18.08 -7.69
C GLN A 151 -11.52 19.28 -8.17
N SER A 152 -11.96 19.25 -9.44
CA SER A 152 -12.61 20.38 -10.09
C SER A 152 -11.76 21.66 -10.00
N ASP A 153 -12.28 22.74 -9.41
CA ASP A 153 -11.57 24.02 -9.25
C ASP A 153 -10.88 24.15 -7.87
N LEU A 154 -10.92 23.09 -7.04
CA LEU A 154 -10.35 23.07 -5.70
C LEU A 154 -9.05 22.28 -5.64
N THR A 155 -8.11 22.76 -4.84
CA THR A 155 -6.87 22.06 -4.51
C THR A 155 -6.95 21.58 -3.08
N PHE A 156 -6.86 20.27 -2.88
CA PHE A 156 -6.81 19.65 -1.56
C PHE A 156 -5.40 19.20 -1.22
N TYR A 157 -5.10 19.14 0.09
CA TYR A 157 -3.77 18.80 0.60
C TYR A 157 -3.84 17.60 1.53
N PRO A 158 -4.18 16.39 1.03
CA PRO A 158 -4.28 15.20 1.86
C PRO A 158 -2.90 14.71 2.29
N THR A 159 -2.75 14.41 3.58
CA THR A 159 -1.67 13.55 4.06
C THR A 159 -2.06 12.10 3.78
N ARG A 160 -1.37 11.41 2.87
CA ARG A 160 -1.69 10.02 2.49
C ARG A 160 -0.73 9.03 3.13
N GLY A 161 -1.19 7.80 3.31
CA GLY A 161 -0.38 6.71 3.86
C GLY A 161 0.83 6.35 3.00
N ALA A 162 1.98 6.17 3.64
CA ALA A 162 3.18 5.64 3.04
C ALA A 162 3.85 4.62 3.97
N PHE A 163 4.38 3.57 3.37
CA PHE A 163 5.16 2.54 4.04
C PHE A 163 6.63 2.79 3.71
N GLY A 164 7.51 2.78 4.71
CA GLY A 164 8.92 3.03 4.47
C GLY A 164 9.86 2.38 5.47
N VAL A 165 11.15 2.46 5.15
CA VAL A 165 12.26 1.99 5.99
C VAL A 165 13.35 3.05 6.08
N GLY A 166 13.77 3.37 7.31
CA GLY A 166 14.87 4.28 7.59
C GLY A 166 16.25 3.68 7.29
N ASN A 167 17.30 4.49 7.41
CA ASN A 167 18.69 4.00 7.33
C ASN A 167 19.09 3.16 8.55
N ASP A 168 18.32 3.24 9.63
CA ASP A 168 18.41 2.43 10.84
C ASP A 168 17.75 1.04 10.68
N GLY A 169 17.13 0.76 9.53
CA GLY A 169 16.39 -0.48 9.27
C GLY A 169 15.01 -0.53 9.93
N VAL A 170 14.54 0.57 10.52
CA VAL A 170 13.22 0.64 11.15
C VAL A 170 12.17 0.89 10.08
N TYR A 171 11.19 -0.01 10.02
CA TYR A 171 10.01 0.12 9.18
C TYR A 171 8.88 0.84 9.90
N ASP A 172 8.16 1.72 9.22
CA ASP A 172 6.97 2.39 9.74
C ASP A 172 5.94 2.71 8.64
N VAL A 173 4.68 2.91 9.05
CA VAL A 173 3.63 3.47 8.20
C VAL A 173 3.26 4.85 8.72
N ASN A 174 3.32 5.89 7.90
CA ASN A 174 2.91 7.24 8.32
C ASN A 174 1.94 7.85 7.32
N TRP A 175 1.12 8.79 7.78
CA TRP A 175 0.54 9.78 6.88
C TRP A 175 1.62 10.80 6.54
N VAL A 176 1.80 11.10 5.26
CA VAL A 176 2.92 11.92 4.80
C VAL A 176 2.49 13.01 3.83
N TYR A 177 3.28 14.08 3.80
CA TYR A 177 3.17 15.16 2.84
C TYR A 177 4.55 15.75 2.52
N THR A 178 4.75 16.26 1.30
CA THR A 178 6.04 16.85 0.90
C THR A 178 5.91 18.36 0.72
N VAL A 179 6.75 19.11 1.42
CA VAL A 179 6.82 20.58 1.35
C VAL A 179 8.22 20.98 0.91
N GLY A 180 8.33 21.56 -0.29
CA GLY A 180 9.63 21.74 -0.93
C GLY A 180 10.34 20.40 -1.12
N ASP A 181 11.57 20.29 -0.61
CA ASP A 181 12.37 19.06 -0.67
C ASP A 181 12.23 18.18 0.59
N GLN A 182 11.40 18.59 1.57
CA GLN A 182 11.26 17.87 2.83
C GLN A 182 9.95 17.06 2.86
N MET A 183 10.08 15.76 3.14
CA MET A 183 8.93 14.92 3.48
C MET A 183 8.67 14.98 4.98
N TYR A 184 7.41 15.20 5.34
CA TYR A 184 6.93 15.16 6.72
C TYR A 184 6.09 13.91 6.95
N ALA A 185 6.25 13.30 8.12
CA ALA A 185 5.37 12.26 8.64
C ALA A 185 4.52 12.84 9.78
N TYR A 186 3.28 12.39 9.86
CA TYR A 186 2.29 12.84 10.83
C TYR A 186 1.74 11.65 11.63
N PRO A 187 1.46 11.83 12.93
CA PRO A 187 0.88 10.78 13.77
C PRO A 187 -0.61 10.53 13.49
N ALA A 188 -1.27 11.43 12.77
CA ALA A 188 -2.67 11.33 12.33
C ALA A 188 -2.83 12.09 11.00
N PRO A 189 -3.82 11.75 10.16
CA PRO A 189 -4.02 12.46 8.91
C PRO A 189 -4.58 13.86 9.15
N ALA A 190 -4.34 14.74 8.19
CA ALA A 190 -5.16 15.94 8.01
C ALA A 190 -6.62 15.51 7.84
N GLN A 191 -7.53 16.17 8.55
CA GLN A 191 -8.96 15.84 8.56
C GLN A 191 -9.65 16.34 7.29
N ASN A 192 -9.13 15.98 6.12
CA ASN A 192 -9.74 16.36 4.85
C ASN A 192 -11.07 15.63 4.65
N ASN A 193 -11.93 16.25 3.85
CA ASN A 193 -13.16 15.65 3.36
C ASN A 193 -13.43 16.27 1.99
N GLU A 194 -13.71 15.46 0.98
CA GLU A 194 -13.97 15.93 -0.39
C GLU A 194 -15.23 16.81 -0.49
N GLU A 195 -16.10 16.75 0.52
CA GLU A 195 -17.35 17.52 0.59
C GLU A 195 -17.21 18.83 1.38
N GLU A 196 -16.03 19.08 1.97
CA GLU A 196 -15.73 20.26 2.75
C GLU A 196 -14.74 21.19 2.04
N THR A 197 -14.53 22.38 2.62
CA THR A 197 -13.51 23.30 2.10
C THR A 197 -12.11 22.71 2.32
N PRO A 198 -11.23 22.76 1.31
CA PRO A 198 -9.85 22.29 1.47
C PRO A 198 -9.15 22.90 2.69
N LEU A 199 -8.44 22.06 3.43
CA LEU A 199 -7.58 22.49 4.52
C LEU A 199 -6.33 23.21 4.00
N GLN A 200 -5.61 23.90 4.89
CA GLN A 200 -4.31 24.48 4.57
C GLN A 200 -3.29 23.40 4.17
N GLU A 201 -2.28 23.79 3.42
CA GLU A 201 -1.15 22.90 3.09
C GLU A 201 -0.46 22.39 4.36
N PRO A 202 -0.15 21.08 4.45
CA PRO A 202 0.64 20.55 5.55
C PRO A 202 2.01 21.22 5.69
N SER A 203 2.50 21.28 6.91
CA SER A 203 3.77 21.87 7.32
C SER A 203 4.33 21.10 8.52
N ALA A 204 5.39 21.60 9.15
CA ALA A 204 5.89 21.03 10.41
C ALA A 204 4.84 21.10 11.54
N ASP A 205 3.95 22.10 11.51
CA ASP A 205 2.98 22.38 12.58
C ASP A 205 1.55 21.93 12.24
N PHE A 206 1.29 21.57 10.98
CA PHE A 206 -0.03 21.13 10.52
C PHE A 206 0.06 19.93 9.57
N PRO A 207 -0.74 18.87 9.76
CA PRO A 207 -1.42 18.49 11.00
C PRO A 207 -0.47 18.46 12.20
N GLN A 208 -1.02 18.47 13.41
CA GLN A 208 -0.21 18.51 14.63
C GLN A 208 0.76 17.33 14.69
N GLY A 209 1.99 17.60 15.16
CA GLY A 209 3.01 16.56 15.36
C GLY A 209 3.78 16.19 14.10
N GLY A 210 3.77 17.04 13.08
CA GLY A 210 4.61 16.87 11.90
C GLY A 210 6.09 16.78 12.26
N ARG A 211 6.76 15.75 11.73
CA ARG A 211 8.20 15.56 11.87
C ARG A 211 8.82 15.33 10.50
N ALA A 212 10.05 15.79 10.31
CA ALA A 212 10.84 15.40 9.14
C ALA A 212 10.97 13.86 9.09
N TRP A 213 10.62 13.26 7.95
CA TRP A 213 10.71 11.82 7.74
C TRP A 213 11.83 11.50 6.75
N ASN A 214 13.00 11.20 7.30
CA ASN A 214 14.20 10.88 6.53
C ASN A 214 14.26 9.38 6.28
N VAL A 215 13.61 8.95 5.21
CA VAL A 215 13.42 7.54 4.86
C VAL A 215 14.36 7.10 3.74
N ARG A 216 14.89 5.87 3.81
CA ARG A 216 15.76 5.31 2.77
C ARG A 216 14.94 4.83 1.58
N HIS A 217 13.91 4.02 1.83
CA HIS A 217 12.96 3.58 0.81
C HIS A 217 11.54 3.78 1.33
N ALA A 218 10.68 4.41 0.53
CA ALA A 218 9.27 4.54 0.87
C ALA A 218 8.39 4.51 -0.38
N ILE A 219 7.21 3.94 -0.23
CA ILE A 219 6.18 3.91 -1.27
C ILE A 219 4.84 4.34 -0.67
N GLY A 220 4.17 5.23 -1.38
CA GLY A 220 2.81 5.65 -1.07
C GLY A 220 1.81 4.55 -1.40
N GLY A 221 0.78 4.46 -0.58
CA GLY A 221 -0.37 3.61 -0.79
C GLY A 221 -1.57 4.29 -0.17
N GLY A 222 -2.41 3.52 0.51
CA GLY A 222 -3.47 4.04 1.33
C GLY A 222 -4.80 3.30 1.12
N PRO A 223 -5.78 3.50 2.02
CA PRO A 223 -5.59 4.17 3.29
C PRO A 223 -4.66 3.40 4.24
N VAL A 224 -4.17 4.09 5.26
CA VAL A 224 -3.55 3.43 6.42
C VAL A 224 -4.60 2.52 7.04
N LEU A 225 -4.24 1.26 7.30
CA LEU A 225 -5.16 0.24 7.81
C LEU A 225 -5.02 0.06 9.33
N VAL A 226 -3.77 0.06 9.80
CA VAL A 226 -3.42 -0.06 11.22
C VAL A 226 -2.32 0.95 11.51
N LYS A 227 -2.44 1.66 12.62
CA LYS A 227 -1.40 2.54 13.14
C LYS A 227 -1.33 2.39 14.65
N ALA A 228 -0.14 2.15 15.18
CA ALA A 228 0.09 1.95 16.61
C ALA A 228 -0.92 0.98 17.25
N ASP A 229 -1.08 -0.21 16.66
CA ASP A 229 -2.00 -1.29 17.07
C ASP A 229 -3.51 -0.96 16.95
N VAL A 230 -3.87 0.19 16.40
CA VAL A 230 -5.24 0.68 16.27
C VAL A 230 -5.69 0.63 14.82
N TYR A 231 -6.89 0.09 14.59
CA TYR A 231 -7.53 0.11 13.28
C TYR A 231 -7.77 1.56 12.85
N GLN A 232 -7.42 1.86 11.60
CA GLN A 232 -7.59 3.19 11.02
C GLN A 232 -8.68 3.18 9.96
N ASN A 233 -9.67 4.01 10.18
CA ASN A 233 -10.65 4.43 9.19
C ASN A 233 -10.30 5.86 8.80
N THR A 234 -9.48 6.00 7.76
CA THR A 234 -9.02 7.30 7.25
C THR A 234 -9.27 7.46 5.74
N TYR A 235 -10.20 6.67 5.19
CA TYR A 235 -10.49 6.62 3.75
C TYR A 235 -10.82 8.02 3.21
N SER A 236 -11.76 8.73 3.85
CA SER A 236 -12.16 10.08 3.46
C SER A 236 -11.07 11.12 3.76
N GLN A 237 -10.39 11.02 4.90
CA GLN A 237 -9.30 11.93 5.31
C GLN A 237 -8.10 11.89 4.37
N GLU A 238 -7.84 10.75 3.75
CA GLU A 238 -6.79 10.57 2.75
C GLU A 238 -7.26 10.91 1.31
N LEU A 239 -8.50 11.40 1.17
CA LEU A 239 -9.19 11.72 -0.07
C LEU A 239 -9.20 10.55 -1.05
N PHE A 240 -9.57 9.38 -0.51
CA PHE A 240 -10.09 8.31 -1.32
C PHE A 240 -11.63 8.41 -1.34
N GLY A 241 -12.21 8.21 -2.51
CA GLY A 241 -13.66 8.23 -2.75
C GLY A 241 -14.01 7.26 -3.88
N ASP A 242 -15.25 7.26 -4.34
CA ASP A 242 -15.71 6.32 -5.38
C ASP A 242 -14.83 6.34 -6.64
N ALA A 243 -14.42 7.54 -7.06
CA ALA A 243 -13.52 7.73 -8.19
C ALA A 243 -12.18 6.99 -8.00
N SER A 244 -11.67 6.86 -6.77
CA SER A 244 -10.42 6.13 -6.52
C SER A 244 -10.43 4.68 -7.02
N GLY A 245 -11.63 4.07 -7.10
CA GLY A 245 -11.76 2.67 -7.47
C GLY A 245 -11.22 1.68 -6.44
N ILE A 246 -10.83 2.17 -5.26
CA ILE A 246 -10.38 1.36 -4.12
C ILE A 246 -11.59 0.67 -3.48
N GLY A 247 -12.73 1.36 -3.39
CA GLY A 247 -14.01 0.83 -2.88
C GLY A 247 -13.87 0.24 -1.49
N ALA A 248 -13.88 1.06 -0.44
CA ALA A 248 -13.50 0.61 0.89
C ALA A 248 -14.39 -0.50 1.50
N LEU A 249 -15.70 -0.48 1.23
CA LEU A 249 -16.66 -1.51 1.63
C LEU A 249 -16.85 -2.61 0.58
N ALA A 250 -16.22 -2.48 -0.59
CA ALA A 250 -16.34 -3.46 -1.66
C ALA A 250 -15.42 -4.65 -1.42
N ASN A 251 -15.91 -5.85 -1.72
CA ASN A 251 -15.09 -7.05 -1.75
C ASN A 251 -14.23 -7.02 -3.03
N HIS A 252 -12.92 -6.90 -2.86
CA HIS A 252 -11.97 -6.86 -3.96
C HIS A 252 -10.77 -7.78 -3.70
N PRO A 253 -10.01 -8.14 -4.75
CA PRO A 253 -8.61 -8.49 -4.59
C PRO A 253 -7.89 -7.33 -3.90
N ARG A 254 -7.11 -7.64 -2.88
CA ARG A 254 -6.39 -6.65 -2.07
C ARG A 254 -4.91 -7.01 -2.02
N SER A 255 -4.10 -5.97 -1.84
CA SER A 255 -2.68 -6.08 -1.53
C SER A 255 -2.38 -5.12 -0.41
N ALA A 256 -1.63 -5.56 0.58
CA ALA A 256 -1.31 -4.76 1.75
C ALA A 256 0.03 -5.19 2.33
N ILE A 257 0.65 -4.28 3.07
CA ILE A 257 1.91 -4.54 3.78
C ILE A 257 1.78 -4.06 5.22
N GLY A 258 2.31 -4.83 6.15
CA GLY A 258 2.35 -4.47 7.56
C GLY A 258 3.66 -4.84 8.24
N ILE A 259 3.88 -4.28 9.41
CA ILE A 259 5.03 -4.53 10.28
C ILE A 259 4.53 -4.91 11.66
N THR A 260 5.04 -6.02 12.20
CA THR A 260 4.73 -6.49 13.56
C THR A 260 5.60 -5.81 14.61
N ARG A 261 5.25 -5.95 15.90
CA ARG A 261 6.02 -5.37 17.00
C ARG A 261 7.46 -5.89 17.08
N ASP A 262 7.67 -7.13 16.66
CA ASP A 262 8.97 -7.79 16.59
C ASP A 262 9.61 -7.68 15.19
N GLN A 263 9.30 -6.58 14.48
CA GLN A 263 9.90 -6.17 13.22
C GLN A 263 9.80 -7.21 12.08
N LYS A 264 8.73 -8.00 12.02
CA LYS A 264 8.46 -8.86 10.86
C LYS A 264 7.58 -8.13 9.86
N LEU A 265 7.97 -8.17 8.59
CA LEU A 265 7.11 -7.70 7.51
C LEU A 265 6.08 -8.76 7.16
N ILE A 266 4.85 -8.33 6.96
CA ILE A 266 3.77 -9.15 6.44
C ILE A 266 3.35 -8.56 5.11
N PHE A 267 3.65 -9.27 4.03
CA PHE A 267 3.07 -9.03 2.72
C PHE A 267 1.77 -9.81 2.65
N PHE A 268 0.68 -9.16 2.26
CA PHE A 268 -0.65 -9.77 2.16
C PHE A 268 -1.21 -9.58 0.76
N VAL A 269 -1.75 -10.66 0.19
CA VAL A 269 -2.55 -10.60 -1.04
C VAL A 269 -3.76 -11.53 -0.94
N CYS A 270 -4.89 -11.12 -1.51
CA CYS A 270 -6.05 -12.00 -1.65
C CYS A 270 -6.64 -11.98 -3.07
N GLU A 271 -7.20 -13.11 -3.48
CA GLU A 271 -8.06 -13.18 -4.65
C GLU A 271 -9.38 -12.42 -4.41
N GLY A 272 -10.12 -12.20 -5.49
CA GLY A 272 -11.48 -11.65 -5.45
C GLY A 272 -12.11 -11.65 -6.83
N ARG A 273 -13.29 -11.03 -6.95
CA ARG A 273 -14.07 -10.99 -8.21
C ARG A 273 -14.42 -12.38 -8.77
N ASN A 274 -14.53 -13.39 -7.91
CA ASN A 274 -14.91 -14.76 -8.25
C ASN A 274 -14.01 -15.45 -9.29
N VAL A 275 -12.74 -15.04 -9.42
CA VAL A 275 -11.76 -15.77 -10.27
C VAL A 275 -11.52 -17.19 -9.79
N THR A 276 -11.67 -17.41 -8.49
CA THR A 276 -11.99 -18.72 -7.92
C THR A 276 -13.48 -18.71 -7.52
N PRO A 277 -14.27 -19.72 -7.92
CA PRO A 277 -15.70 -19.74 -7.63
C PRO A 277 -16.02 -19.55 -6.15
N GLY A 278 -16.90 -18.59 -5.84
CA GLY A 278 -17.31 -18.28 -4.48
C GLY A 278 -16.36 -17.37 -3.69
N VAL A 279 -15.25 -16.91 -4.28
CA VAL A 279 -14.28 -16.00 -3.64
C VAL A 279 -14.49 -14.58 -4.17
N SER A 280 -15.29 -13.78 -3.43
CA SER A 280 -15.59 -12.39 -3.81
C SER A 280 -14.44 -11.42 -3.57
N GLY A 281 -13.55 -11.73 -2.63
CA GLY A 281 -12.52 -10.83 -2.11
C GLY A 281 -12.90 -10.25 -0.76
N LEU A 282 -12.13 -9.26 -0.31
CA LEU A 282 -12.20 -8.70 1.05
C LEU A 282 -12.38 -7.18 1.02
N THR A 283 -13.01 -6.64 2.07
CA THR A 283 -13.09 -5.19 2.32
C THR A 283 -11.79 -4.67 2.91
N LEU A 284 -11.61 -3.34 2.98
CA LEU A 284 -10.45 -2.78 3.69
C LEU A 284 -10.46 -3.11 5.18
N GLU A 285 -11.64 -3.10 5.80
CA GLU A 285 -11.82 -3.48 7.20
C GLU A 285 -11.41 -4.94 7.46
N ASP A 286 -11.78 -5.87 6.57
CA ASP A 286 -11.36 -7.27 6.69
C ASP A 286 -9.84 -7.38 6.69
N VAL A 287 -9.16 -6.71 5.76
CA VAL A 287 -7.70 -6.75 5.63
C VAL A 287 -7.03 -6.10 6.84
N ALA A 288 -7.55 -4.97 7.32
CA ALA A 288 -7.02 -4.31 8.52
C ALA A 288 -7.14 -5.21 9.76
N CYS A 289 -8.30 -5.86 9.94
CA CYS A 289 -8.49 -6.82 11.02
C CYS A 289 -7.53 -8.01 10.89
N ILE A 290 -7.37 -8.58 9.70
CA ILE A 290 -6.45 -9.69 9.46
C ILE A 290 -5.02 -9.29 9.83
N LEU A 291 -4.53 -8.14 9.35
CA LEU A 291 -3.16 -7.69 9.64
C LEU A 291 -2.96 -7.39 11.13
N LYS A 292 -3.96 -6.78 11.79
CA LYS A 292 -3.94 -6.56 13.23
C LYS A 292 -3.92 -7.88 14.01
N ASP A 293 -4.77 -8.84 13.63
CA ASP A 293 -4.81 -10.17 14.24
C ASP A 293 -3.43 -10.81 14.10
N LEU A 294 -2.80 -10.73 12.93
CA LEU A 294 -1.44 -11.21 12.65
C LEU A 294 -0.32 -10.45 13.40
N GLY A 295 -0.65 -9.49 14.26
CA GLY A 295 0.29 -8.78 15.13
C GLY A 295 0.89 -7.51 14.51
N CYS A 296 0.39 -7.04 13.36
CA CYS A 296 0.86 -5.79 12.78
C CYS A 296 0.51 -4.60 13.69
N VAL A 297 1.54 -3.84 14.07
CA VAL A 297 1.39 -2.56 14.79
C VAL A 297 1.05 -1.43 13.82
N ASP A 298 1.58 -1.52 12.59
CA ASP A 298 1.40 -0.58 11.50
C ASP A 298 1.11 -1.37 10.21
N ALA A 299 0.14 -0.92 9.41
CA ALA A 299 -0.24 -1.56 8.15
C ALA A 299 -0.81 -0.56 7.14
N LEU A 300 -0.52 -0.80 5.86
CA LEU A 300 -0.90 0.04 4.74
C LEU A 300 -1.55 -0.77 3.63
N ASN A 301 -2.68 -0.30 3.11
CA ASN A 301 -3.25 -0.83 1.88
C ASN A 301 -2.42 -0.38 0.66
N LEU A 302 -2.23 -1.26 -0.32
CA LEU A 302 -1.55 -0.98 -1.58
C LEU A 302 -2.54 -1.09 -2.75
N ASP A 303 -2.05 -0.91 -3.98
CA ASP A 303 -2.90 -1.02 -5.16
C ASP A 303 -3.57 -2.42 -5.24
N GLY A 304 -4.84 -2.42 -5.65
CA GLY A 304 -5.74 -3.56 -5.50
C GLY A 304 -6.25 -4.11 -6.82
N GLY A 305 -7.30 -4.92 -6.73
CA GLY A 305 -8.10 -5.32 -7.87
C GLY A 305 -7.27 -6.07 -8.93
N GLY A 306 -7.18 -5.48 -10.12
CA GLY A 306 -6.45 -6.09 -11.24
C GLY A 306 -4.94 -6.14 -11.03
N SER A 307 -4.41 -5.28 -10.16
CA SER A 307 -2.99 -5.13 -9.85
C SER A 307 -2.50 -6.12 -8.80
N SER A 308 -3.41 -6.64 -7.95
CA SER A 308 -3.05 -7.53 -6.85
C SER A 308 -2.37 -8.79 -7.35
N CYS A 309 -1.11 -8.95 -6.97
CA CYS A 309 -0.27 -10.08 -7.33
C CYS A 309 0.92 -10.14 -6.38
N MET A 310 1.20 -11.33 -5.85
CA MET A 310 2.44 -11.63 -5.12
C MET A 310 3.10 -12.85 -5.73
N LEU A 311 4.39 -12.73 -6.01
CA LEU A 311 5.25 -13.81 -6.45
C LEU A 311 6.16 -14.26 -5.31
N ILE A 312 6.29 -15.56 -5.14
CA ILE A 312 7.32 -16.18 -4.29
C ILE A 312 8.24 -16.98 -5.19
N ASN A 313 9.54 -16.68 -5.17
CA ASN A 313 10.53 -17.27 -6.08
C ASN A 313 10.06 -17.24 -7.56
N GLY A 314 9.47 -16.11 -7.98
CA GLY A 314 8.94 -15.91 -9.34
C GLY A 314 7.62 -16.63 -9.66
N LYS A 315 7.02 -17.36 -8.70
CA LYS A 315 5.76 -18.10 -8.90
C LYS A 315 4.57 -17.37 -8.28
N GLU A 316 3.46 -17.32 -9.01
CA GLU A 316 2.22 -16.71 -8.53
C GLU A 316 1.65 -17.42 -7.31
N THR A 317 1.25 -16.63 -6.30
CA THR A 317 0.55 -17.12 -5.12
C THR A 317 -0.96 -17.18 -5.32
N ILE A 318 -1.52 -16.20 -6.03
CA ILE A 318 -2.95 -16.05 -6.30
C ILE A 318 -3.21 -16.01 -7.81
N LYS A 319 -4.45 -16.32 -8.21
CA LYS A 319 -4.91 -16.06 -9.58
C LYS A 319 -5.15 -14.57 -9.78
N PRO A 320 -4.51 -13.92 -10.77
CA PRO A 320 -4.75 -12.52 -11.06
C PRO A 320 -6.20 -12.27 -11.51
N SER A 321 -6.80 -11.17 -11.02
CA SER A 321 -8.18 -10.83 -11.37
C SER A 321 -8.36 -10.22 -12.76
N SER A 322 -7.26 -9.93 -13.47
CA SER A 322 -7.25 -9.39 -14.83
C SER A 322 -7.28 -10.54 -15.85
N ASN A 323 -8.39 -11.27 -15.91
CA ASN A 323 -8.58 -12.45 -16.78
C ASN A 323 -7.53 -13.55 -16.57
N GLY A 324 -7.05 -13.74 -15.34
CA GLY A 324 -6.02 -14.72 -15.01
C GLY A 324 -4.61 -14.33 -15.44
N VAL A 325 -4.38 -13.09 -15.88
CA VAL A 325 -3.08 -12.58 -16.31
C VAL A 325 -2.61 -11.47 -15.37
N GLN A 326 -1.29 -11.43 -15.09
CA GLN A 326 -0.69 -10.35 -14.34
C GLN A 326 -0.86 -9.01 -15.05
N ARG A 327 -1.40 -8.02 -14.34
CA ARG A 327 -1.42 -6.64 -14.83
C ARG A 327 -0.03 -6.03 -14.73
N ALA A 328 0.34 -5.23 -15.73
CA ALA A 328 1.53 -4.39 -15.64
C ALA A 328 1.27 -3.25 -14.66
N VAL A 329 2.17 -3.06 -13.70
CA VAL A 329 2.13 -2.03 -12.66
C VAL A 329 3.39 -1.16 -12.75
N VAL A 330 3.33 0.04 -12.19
CA VAL A 330 4.45 0.99 -12.23
C VAL A 330 5.50 0.69 -11.15
N THR A 331 5.04 0.29 -9.96
CA THR A 331 5.92 -0.01 -8.82
C THR A 331 5.56 -1.33 -8.16
N ALA A 332 6.56 -1.97 -7.56
CA ALA A 332 6.42 -3.17 -6.76
C ALA A 332 7.35 -3.08 -5.53
N VAL A 333 7.00 -3.78 -4.46
CA VAL A 333 7.85 -3.99 -3.29
C VAL A 333 8.40 -5.41 -3.33
N ALA A 334 9.63 -5.59 -2.87
CA ALA A 334 10.30 -6.88 -2.92
C ALA A 334 11.22 -7.12 -1.72
N VAL A 335 11.53 -8.39 -1.47
CA VAL A 335 12.54 -8.81 -0.49
C VAL A 335 13.45 -9.85 -1.12
N ARG A 336 14.76 -9.70 -0.91
CA ARG A 336 15.79 -10.67 -1.30
C ARG A 336 16.79 -10.90 -0.17
#